data_AF-A0A5C9CF87-F1
#
_entry.id   AF-A0A5C9CF87-F1
#
_cell.length_a   1.000
_cell.length_b   1.000
_cell.length_c   1.000
_cell.angle_alpha   90.00
_cell.angle_beta   90.00
_cell.angle_gamma   90.00
#
_symmetry.space_group_name_H-M   'P 1'
#
loop_
_entity.id
_entity.type
_entity.pdbx_description
1 polymer ?
#
loop_
_entity_poly.entity_id
_entity_poly.type
_entity_poly.pdbx_seq_one_letter_code
_entity_poly.pdbx_strand_id
1 'polypeptide(L)'
;MARILACGAFLKNAACLLDTQAPGTPLWSAVHGDLSDPAACVALEQSVQALLAQAGGPIDAVAHDLHPDFFSTHLALLHSAGAGPGAGRGWPGNGWHSLGWRSVAGGRRTL
;
A
#
# COMPACT_ATOMS: atom_id res chain seq x y z
N MET A 1 -12.09 9.44 -8.27
CA MET A 1 -10.85 9.91 -7.63
C MET A 1 -10.58 9.00 -6.43
N ALA A 2 -9.32 8.77 -6.06
CA ALA A 2 -8.93 7.77 -5.07
C ALA A 2 -7.73 8.21 -4.21
N ARG A 3 -7.68 7.71 -2.98
CA ARG A 3 -6.52 7.80 -2.08
C ARG A 3 -5.82 6.46 -2.00
N ILE A 4 -4.55 6.43 -2.39
CA ILE A 4 -3.77 5.20 -2.54
C ILE A 4 -2.55 5.29 -1.63
N LEU A 5 -2.44 4.36 -0.68
CA LEU A 5 -1.24 4.16 0.11
C LEU A 5 -0.31 3.18 -0.62
N ALA A 6 0.96 3.52 -0.82
CA ALA A 6 1.96 2.61 -1.36
C ALA A 6 3.03 2.28 -0.30
N CYS A 7 3.25 1.00 -0.01
CA CYS A 7 4.21 0.56 1.00
C CYS A 7 5.64 0.33 0.45
N GLY A 8 5.82 0.39 -0.87
CA GLY A 8 7.13 0.27 -1.53
C GLY A 8 7.71 -1.15 -1.59
N ALA A 9 8.94 -1.24 -2.11
CA ALA A 9 9.71 -2.48 -2.29
C ALA A 9 10.66 -2.73 -1.10
N PHE A 10 11.50 -3.77 -1.18
CA PHE A 10 12.38 -4.18 -0.08
C PHE A 10 13.62 -3.30 0.13
N LEU A 11 14.33 -2.97 -0.94
CA LEU A 11 15.59 -2.20 -0.87
C LEU A 11 15.32 -0.71 -0.94
N LYS A 12 16.06 0.07 -0.12
CA LYS A 12 15.90 1.54 -0.03
C LYS A 12 14.43 1.95 0.04
N ASN A 13 13.67 1.25 0.88
CA ASN A 13 12.23 1.39 0.95
C ASN A 13 11.80 2.83 1.28
N ALA A 14 10.73 3.28 0.63
CA ALA A 14 9.98 4.47 1.00
C ALA A 14 8.50 4.22 0.72
N ALA A 15 7.63 4.76 1.58
CA ALA A 15 6.18 4.72 1.41
C ALA A 15 5.67 6.05 0.86
N CYS A 16 4.49 6.03 0.24
CA CYS A 16 3.83 7.28 -0.15
C CYS A 16 2.31 7.21 -0.10
N LEU A 17 1.69 8.38 -0.03
CA LEU A 17 0.26 8.57 -0.19
C LEU A 17 0.00 9.41 -1.44
N LEU A 18 -0.82 8.89 -2.32
CA LEU A 18 -1.30 9.59 -3.52
C LEU A 18 -2.78 9.89 -3.38
N ASP A 19 -3.16 11.17 -3.48
CA ASP A 19 -4.55 11.59 -3.62
C ASP A 19 -4.78 12.04 -5.06
N THR A 20 -5.64 11.34 -5.81
CA THR A 20 -5.94 11.72 -7.20
C THR A 20 -7.01 12.83 -7.29
N GLN A 21 -7.59 13.28 -6.18
CA GLN A 21 -8.54 14.41 -6.15
C GLN A 21 -7.83 15.75 -6.29
N ALA A 22 -6.72 15.90 -5.57
CA ALA A 22 -5.92 17.10 -5.58
C ALA A 22 -4.74 16.86 -6.53
N PRO A 23 -4.70 17.48 -7.74
CA PRO A 23 -3.55 17.38 -8.62
C PRO A 23 -2.34 18.04 -7.93
N GLY A 24 -1.54 17.22 -7.26
CA GLY A 24 -0.36 17.60 -6.49
C GLY A 24 0.65 16.45 -6.44
N THR A 25 1.82 16.70 -5.85
CA THR A 25 2.85 15.68 -5.70
C THR A 25 2.42 14.63 -4.66
N PRO A 26 2.76 13.34 -4.85
CA PRO A 26 2.56 12.33 -3.82
C PRO A 26 3.27 12.75 -2.53
N LEU A 27 2.67 12.44 -1.39
CA LEU A 27 3.30 12.64 -0.08
C LEU A 27 4.21 11.44 0.20
N TRP A 28 5.50 11.68 0.33
CA TRP A 28 6.51 10.63 0.54
C TRP A 28 6.96 10.57 2.00
N SER A 29 7.26 9.36 2.47
CA SER A 29 8.05 9.18 3.69
C SER A 29 9.53 9.48 3.44
N ALA A 30 10.33 9.48 4.51
CA ALA A 30 11.77 9.32 4.39
C ALA A 30 12.12 7.94 3.79
N VAL A 31 13.36 7.79 3.32
CA VAL A 31 13.91 6.48 2.91
C VAL A 31 14.30 5.71 4.17
N HIS A 32 13.80 4.49 4.31
CA HIS A 32 14.00 3.64 5.49
C HIS A 32 15.24 2.74 5.39
N GLY A 33 15.78 2.53 4.18
CA GLY A 33 16.85 1.57 3.93
C GLY A 33 16.31 0.19 3.54
N ASP A 34 17.01 -0.87 3.91
CA ASP A 34 16.66 -2.24 3.51
C ASP A 34 15.83 -2.92 4.61
N LEU A 35 14.69 -3.50 4.23
CA LEU A 35 13.75 -4.12 5.18
C LEU A 35 14.23 -5.46 5.78
N SER A 36 15.50 -5.84 5.58
CA SER A 36 16.17 -6.86 6.39
C SER A 36 16.57 -6.31 7.77
N ASP A 37 16.70 -4.99 7.91
CA ASP A 37 16.98 -4.34 9.18
C ASP A 37 15.66 -4.14 9.96
N PRO A 38 15.53 -4.68 11.18
CA PRO A 38 14.37 -4.43 12.03
C PRO A 38 14.08 -2.95 12.28
N ALA A 39 15.12 -2.11 12.36
CA ALA A 39 14.93 -0.66 12.55
C ALA A 39 14.27 -0.01 11.32
N ALA A 40 14.62 -0.46 10.10
CA ALA A 40 13.97 -0.01 8.87
C ALA A 40 12.49 -0.44 8.82
N CYS A 41 12.17 -1.64 9.32
CA CYS A 41 10.80 -2.14 9.42
C CYS A 41 9.94 -1.26 10.35
N VAL A 42 10.45 -0.96 11.55
CA VAL A 42 9.77 -0.08 12.53
C VAL A 42 9.59 1.33 11.95
N ALA A 43 10.60 1.87 11.27
CA ALA A 43 10.52 3.18 10.63
C ALA A 43 9.45 3.22 9.53
N LEU A 44 9.34 2.15 8.72
CA LEU A 44 8.28 2.03 7.72
C LEU A 44 6.89 1.99 8.37
N GLU A 45 6.68 1.21 9.42
CA GLU A 45 5.40 1.17 10.13
C GLU A 45 4.98 2.56 10.62
N GLN A 46 5.91 3.29 11.24
CA GLN A 46 5.68 4.65 11.73
C GLN A 46 5.32 5.62 10.58
N SER A 47 6.05 5.55 9.46
CA SER A 47 5.77 6.33 8.27
C SER A 47 4.38 6.03 7.69
N VAL A 48 3.98 4.75 7.64
CA VAL A 48 2.64 4.37 7.17
C VAL A 48 1.56 4.95 8.08
N GLN A 49 1.70 4.87 9.40
CA GLN A 49 0.75 5.48 10.32
C GLN A 49 0.66 7.01 10.15
N ALA A 50 1.81 7.67 9.97
CA ALA A 50 1.85 9.11 9.73
C ALA A 50 1.17 9.51 8.42
N LEU A 51 1.36 8.73 7.34
CA LEU A 51 0.70 8.96 6.05
C LEU A 51 -0.82 8.75 6.15
N LEU A 52 -1.26 7.71 6.87
CA LEU A 52 -2.69 7.45 7.10
C LEU A 52 -3.34 8.58 7.92
N ALA A 53 -2.65 9.10 8.94
CA ALA A 53 -3.12 10.25 9.71
C ALA A 53 -3.26 11.50 8.83
N GLN A 54 -2.28 11.74 7.93
CA GLN A 54 -2.32 12.86 6.97
C GLN A 54 -3.44 12.73 5.93
N ALA A 55 -3.83 11.51 5.55
CA ALA A 55 -4.95 11.28 4.64
C ALA A 55 -6.27 11.85 5.18
N GLY A 56 -6.39 11.99 6.52
CA GLY A 56 -7.55 12.59 7.18
C GLY A 56 -8.88 11.85 6.93
N GLY A 57 -8.82 10.61 6.46
CA GLY A 57 -9.98 9.81 6.06
C GLY A 57 -9.58 8.46 5.47
N PRO A 58 -10.57 7.66 5.04
CA PRO A 58 -10.31 6.33 4.50
C PRO A 58 -9.47 6.40 3.22
N ILE A 59 -8.53 5.46 3.09
CA ILE A 59 -7.86 5.15 1.83
C ILE A 59 -8.74 4.21 0.99
N ASP A 60 -8.67 4.36 -0.32
CA ASP A 60 -9.47 3.56 -1.25
C ASP A 60 -8.72 2.31 -1.72
N ALA A 61 -7.38 2.35 -1.70
CA ALA A 61 -6.54 1.21 -2.03
C ALA A 61 -5.16 1.24 -1.35
N VAL A 62 -4.55 0.07 -1.26
CA VAL A 62 -3.14 -0.10 -0.89
C VAL A 62 -2.39 -0.75 -2.07
N ALA A 63 -1.23 -0.21 -2.41
CA ALA A 63 -0.30 -0.73 -3.39
C ALA A 63 0.97 -1.26 -2.70
N HIS A 64 1.49 -2.38 -3.18
CA HIS A 64 2.68 -3.02 -2.64
C HIS A 64 3.45 -3.78 -3.74
N ASP A 65 4.66 -4.23 -3.41
CA ASP A 65 5.46 -5.09 -4.27
C ASP A 65 4.79 -6.45 -4.49
N LEU A 66 5.05 -7.12 -5.62
CA LEU A 66 4.49 -8.44 -5.89
C LEU A 66 5.13 -9.54 -5.02
N HIS A 67 6.31 -9.30 -4.45
CA HIS A 67 7.00 -10.30 -3.65
C HIS A 67 6.22 -10.60 -2.34
N PRO A 68 5.79 -11.86 -2.11
CA PRO A 68 4.92 -12.19 -0.99
C PRO A 68 5.60 -12.07 0.38
N ASP A 69 6.91 -12.32 0.43
CA ASP A 69 7.66 -12.36 1.70
C ASP A 69 8.25 -11.01 2.13
N PHE A 70 8.00 -9.94 1.39
CA PHE A 70 8.48 -8.62 1.81
C PHE A 70 7.68 -8.12 3.00
N PHE A 71 8.38 -7.58 3.99
CA PHE A 71 7.75 -6.91 5.12
C PHE A 71 6.76 -5.83 4.67
N SER A 72 7.11 -5.04 3.65
CA SER A 72 6.21 -4.04 3.06
C SER A 72 4.93 -4.64 2.46
N THR A 73 4.99 -5.85 1.91
CA THR A 73 3.83 -6.59 1.40
C THR A 73 2.92 -7.04 2.54
N HIS A 74 3.47 -7.63 3.60
CA HIS A 74 2.69 -8.01 4.78
C HIS A 74 2.03 -6.79 5.44
N LEU A 75 2.76 -5.69 5.56
CA LEU A 75 2.25 -4.43 6.10
C LEU A 75 1.11 -3.88 5.25
N ALA A 76 1.22 -3.93 3.92
CA ALA A 76 0.15 -3.50 3.02
C ALA A 76 -1.12 -4.34 3.18
N LEU A 77 -0.98 -5.66 3.29
CA LEU A 77 -2.11 -6.57 3.48
C LEU A 77 -2.83 -6.30 4.81
N LEU A 78 -2.09 -6.02 5.89
CA LEU A 78 -2.67 -5.64 7.18
C LEU A 78 -3.58 -4.40 7.06
N HIS A 79 -3.16 -3.39 6.31
CA HIS A 79 -3.91 -2.15 6.11
C HIS A 79 -5.04 -2.28 5.07
N SER A 80 -4.99 -3.31 4.21
CA SER A 80 -6.09 -3.64 3.30
C SER A 80 -7.27 -4.34 3.99
N ALA A 81 -7.01 -5.06 5.10
CA ALA A 81 -7.99 -5.91 5.78
C ALA A 81 -9.09 -5.15 6.56
N GLY A 82 -9.02 -3.82 6.62
CA GLY A 82 -10.13 -2.96 7.06
C GLY A 82 -11.29 -2.90 6.05
N ALA A 83 -11.08 -3.36 4.81
CA ALA A 83 -12.13 -3.68 3.85
C ALA A 83 -12.36 -5.20 3.89
N GLY A 84 -13.44 -5.65 4.52
CA GLY A 84 -13.66 -7.07 4.79
C GLY A 84 -13.60 -8.00 3.55
N PRO A 85 -13.35 -9.31 3.74
CA PRO A 85 -13.28 -10.28 2.66
C PRO A 85 -14.68 -10.53 2.08
N GLY A 86 -15.03 -9.79 1.02
CA GLY A 86 -16.39 -9.80 0.51
C GLY A 86 -16.57 -9.14 -0.85
N ALA A 87 -15.73 -9.48 -1.85
CA ALA A 87 -16.08 -9.34 -3.26
C ALA A 87 -15.13 -10.20 -4.12
N GLY A 88 -15.44 -11.49 -4.22
CA GLY A 88 -14.78 -12.35 -5.18
C GLY A 88 -15.07 -11.92 -6.62
N ARG A 89 -14.03 -11.90 -7.45
CA ARG A 89 -14.01 -12.66 -8.70
C ARG A 89 -12.57 -13.09 -8.96
N GLY A 90 -12.39 -14.40 -9.06
CA GLY A 90 -11.09 -15.03 -9.23
C GLY A 90 -10.40 -14.59 -10.52
N TRP A 91 -9.06 -14.65 -10.48
CA TRP A 91 -8.26 -14.67 -11.69
C TRP A 91 -7.70 -16.08 -11.85
N PRO A 92 -8.08 -16.84 -12.90
CA PRO A 92 -7.41 -18.08 -13.22
C PRO A 92 -6.13 -17.73 -13.98
N GLY A 93 -5.03 -18.40 -13.65
CA GLY A 93 -3.95 -18.59 -14.62
C GLY A 93 -2.58 -18.10 -14.18
N ASN A 94 -1.78 -19.08 -13.75
CA ASN A 94 -0.38 -19.28 -14.10
C ASN A 94 0.24 -18.29 -15.10
N GLY A 95 1.30 -17.61 -14.67
CA GLY A 95 2.16 -16.84 -15.55
C GLY A 95 2.80 -15.69 -14.80
N TRP A 96 3.99 -15.93 -14.25
CA TRP A 96 4.95 -14.85 -14.11
C TRP A 96 5.01 -14.16 -15.46
N HIS A 97 4.75 -12.85 -15.51
CA HIS A 97 5.08 -11.87 -16.57
C HIS A 97 4.07 -10.72 -16.47
N SER A 98 4.39 -9.71 -15.67
CA SER A 98 4.15 -8.29 -15.97
C SER A 98 4.36 -7.47 -14.70
N LEU A 99 5.31 -6.54 -14.76
CA LEU A 99 5.36 -5.39 -13.86
C LEU A 99 3.99 -4.70 -13.91
N GLY A 100 3.22 -4.83 -12.84
CA GLY A 100 1.84 -4.35 -12.82
C GLY A 100 1.35 -4.26 -11.38
N TRP A 101 1.15 -3.03 -10.93
CA TRP A 101 0.66 -2.68 -9.60
C TRP A 101 -0.64 -3.43 -9.29
N ARG A 102 -0.71 -4.16 -8.17
CA ARG A 102 -1.99 -4.69 -7.64
C ARG A 102 -2.59 -3.62 -6.73
N SER A 103 -3.83 -3.23 -7.03
CA SER A 103 -4.68 -2.38 -6.19
C SER A 103 -5.79 -3.24 -5.60
N VAL A 104 -5.90 -3.27 -4.27
CA VAL A 104 -7.07 -3.82 -3.57
C VAL A 104 -8.02 -2.65 -3.33
N ALA A 105 -9.06 -2.51 -4.14
CA ALA A 105 -10.05 -1.44 -3.99
C ALA A 105 -11.06 -1.78 -2.87
N GLY A 106 -11.10 -0.97 -1.82
CA GLY A 106 -12.13 -1.01 -0.78
C GLY A 106 -13.45 -0.44 -1.29
N GLY A 107 -14.42 -1.31 -1.60
CA GLY A 107 -15.71 -0.89 -2.15
C GLY A 107 -16.56 -0.06 -1.18
N ARG A 108 -16.86 1.19 -1.53
CA ARG A 108 -17.96 1.96 -0.91
C ARG A 108 -19.27 1.66 -1.64
N ARG A 109 -20.23 1.06 -0.93
CA ARG A 109 -21.65 1.08 -1.31
C ARG A 109 -22.24 2.41 -0.86
N THR A 110 -22.61 3.26 -1.80
CA THR A 110 -23.55 4.36 -1.58
C THR A 110 -24.96 3.77 -1.47
N LEU A 111 -25.65 4.03 -0.36
CA LEU A 111 -27.12 4.00 -0.29
C LEU A 111 -27.65 5.39 -0.63
#